data_AF-A0A1M5KBQ9-F1
#
_entry.id   AF-A0A1M5KBQ9-F1
#
_cell.length_a   1.000
_cell.length_b   1.000
_cell.length_c   1.000
_cell.angle_alpha   90.00
_cell.angle_beta   90.00
_cell.angle_gamma   90.00
#
_symmetry.space_group_name_H-M   'P 1'
#
loop_
_entity.id
_entity.type
_entity.pdbx_description
1 polymer ?
#
loop_
_entity_poly.entity_id
_entity_poly.type
_entity_poly.pdbx_seq_one_letter_code
_entity_poly.pdbx_strand_id
1 'polypeptide(L)'
;MKASDVANCLKRFKKKYRFRTSEKELLGKIKDCEVHSISYTVDGGFDLDTGEFHPEERDTCYKVRIRYKSFPSGEVKMLCLIGVKNYQKNVSY
;
A
#
# COMPACT_ATOMS: atom_id res chain seq x y z
N MET A 1 -0.50 14.93 -6.84
CA MET A 1 -1.17 14.99 -5.52
C MET A 1 -0.22 15.66 -4.54
N LYS A 2 -0.72 16.44 -3.58
CA LYS A 2 0.17 17.04 -2.56
C LYS A 2 0.51 15.95 -1.52
N ALA A 3 1.67 16.05 -0.86
CA ALA A 3 2.09 15.10 0.19
C ALA A 3 1.03 14.89 1.30
N SER A 4 0.15 15.87 1.50
CA SER A 4 -1.02 15.82 2.40
C SER A 4 -2.04 14.72 2.04
N ASP A 5 -2.23 14.42 0.74
CA ASP A 5 -3.21 13.42 0.29
C ASP A 5 -2.73 12.00 0.58
N VAL A 6 -1.41 11.81 0.51
CA VAL A 6 -0.71 10.56 0.84
C VAL A 6 -0.81 10.28 2.32
N ALA A 7 -0.50 11.28 3.16
CA ALA A 7 -0.58 11.16 4.60
C ALA A 7 -2.01 10.81 5.05
N ASN A 8 -3.02 11.40 4.42
CA ASN A 8 -4.43 11.11 4.69
C ASN A 8 -4.85 9.71 4.21
N CYS A 9 -4.42 9.29 3.01
CA CYS A 9 -4.64 7.92 2.53
C CYS A 9 -3.99 6.88 3.45
N LEU A 10 -2.73 7.09 3.83
CA LEU A 10 -2.02 6.21 4.76
C LEU A 10 -2.65 6.21 6.15
N LYS A 11 -3.16 7.35 6.64
CA LYS A 11 -3.89 7.42 7.91
C LYS A 11 -5.20 6.63 7.86
N ARG A 12 -5.95 6.72 6.75
CA ARG A 12 -7.15 5.89 6.52
C ARG A 12 -6.78 4.41 6.41
N PHE A 13 -5.64 4.10 5.78
CA PHE A 13 -5.16 2.73 5.63
C PHE A 13 -4.72 2.10 6.96
N LYS A 14 -3.98 2.84 7.78
CA LYS A 14 -3.56 2.42 9.14
C LYS A 14 -4.74 2.07 10.06
N LYS A 15 -5.93 2.61 9.80
CA LYS A 15 -7.15 2.24 10.55
C LYS A 15 -7.69 0.86 10.16
N LYS A 16 -7.56 0.45 8.89
CA LYS A 16 -8.12 -0.80 8.37
C LYS A 16 -7.11 -1.95 8.27
N TYR A 17 -5.83 -1.61 8.11
CA TYR A 17 -4.76 -2.56 7.85
C TYR A 17 -3.57 -2.29 8.76
N ARG A 18 -3.01 -3.36 9.30
CA ARG A 18 -1.80 -3.31 10.11
C ARG A 18 -0.61 -3.64 9.22
N PHE A 19 0.21 -2.61 8.94
CA PHE A 19 1.48 -2.79 8.24
C PHE A 19 2.49 -3.48 9.15
N ARG A 20 3.24 -4.43 8.59
CA ARG A 20 4.44 -5.01 9.22
C ARG A 20 5.50 -3.93 9.40
N THR A 21 6.48 -4.20 10.27
CA THR A 21 7.60 -3.27 10.51
C THR A 21 8.33 -2.93 9.21
N SER A 22 8.63 -3.94 8.39
CA SER A 22 9.26 -3.78 7.07
C SER A 22 8.45 -2.89 6.13
N GLU A 23 7.12 -3.05 6.10
CA GLU A 23 6.24 -2.19 5.28
C GLU A 23 6.21 -0.74 5.78
N LYS A 24 6.27 -0.53 7.10
CA LYS A 24 6.37 0.83 7.68
C LYS A 24 7.70 1.50 7.33
N GLU A 25 8.79 0.75 7.30
CA GLU A 25 10.10 1.26 6.88
C GLU A 25 10.08 1.65 5.41
N LEU A 26 9.48 0.84 4.54
CA LEU A 26 9.29 1.16 3.12
C LEU A 26 8.45 2.43 2.93
N LEU A 27 7.35 2.56 3.68
CA LEU A 27 6.54 3.78 3.71
C LEU A 27 7.32 5.00 4.22
N GLY A 28 8.22 4.79 5.19
CA GLY A 28 9.11 5.83 5.70
C GLY A 28 10.10 6.33 4.67
N LYS A 29 10.60 5.45 3.80
CA LYS A 29 11.53 5.80 2.72
C LYS A 29 10.90 6.66 1.62
N ILE A 30 9.59 6.48 1.39
CA ILE A 30 8.87 7.21 0.34
C ILE A 30 8.10 8.44 0.87
N LYS A 31 8.23 8.76 2.17
CA LYS A 31 7.47 9.85 2.80
C LYS A 31 7.75 11.22 2.18
N ASP A 32 8.99 11.41 1.70
CA ASP A 32 9.47 12.65 1.09
C ASP A 32 9.41 12.59 -0.45
N CYS A 33 8.94 11.47 -1.02
CA CYS A 33 8.78 11.30 -2.46
C CYS A 33 7.43 11.87 -2.94
N GLU A 34 7.40 12.31 -4.20
CA GLU A 34 6.16 12.75 -4.84
C GLU A 34 5.31 11.53 -5.22
N VAL A 35 4.20 11.32 -4.51
CA VAL A 35 3.29 10.22 -4.84
C VAL A 35 2.36 10.62 -5.98
N HIS A 36 2.39 9.83 -7.04
CA HIS A 36 1.52 9.98 -8.20
C HIS A 36 0.15 9.34 -7.96
N SER A 37 0.11 8.12 -7.43
CA SER A 37 -1.16 7.42 -7.18
C SER A 37 -1.08 6.39 -6.06
N ILE A 38 -2.23 6.15 -5.44
CA ILE A 38 -2.44 5.12 -4.44
C ILE A 38 -3.68 4.32 -4.85
N SER A 39 -3.53 3.01 -4.98
CA SER A 39 -4.62 2.07 -5.28
C SER A 39 -4.71 1.04 -4.16
N TYR A 40 -5.92 0.64 -3.79
CA TYR A 40 -6.13 -0.41 -2.81
C TYR A 40 -7.31 -1.29 -3.19
N THR A 41 -7.28 -2.53 -2.74
CA THR A 41 -8.37 -3.49 -2.95
C THR A 41 -8.69 -4.24 -1.66
N VAL A 42 -9.94 -4.71 -1.56
CA VAL A 42 -10.41 -5.59 -0.48
C VAL A 42 -10.35 -7.05 -0.91
N ASP A 43 -10.64 -7.31 -2.18
CA ASP A 43 -10.71 -8.63 -2.82
C ASP A 43 -9.68 -8.71 -3.96
N GLY A 44 -9.11 -9.89 -4.21
CA GLY A 44 -7.97 -10.03 -5.13
C GLY A 44 -6.69 -9.33 -4.64
N GLY A 45 -5.80 -8.92 -5.54
CA GLY A 45 -4.57 -8.21 -5.19
C GLY A 45 -3.81 -7.64 -6.38
N PHE A 46 -2.80 -6.85 -6.07
CA PHE A 46 -1.84 -6.32 -7.05
C PHE A 46 -0.63 -7.24 -7.14
N ASP A 47 -0.15 -7.44 -8.37
CA ASP A 47 1.13 -8.10 -8.62
C ASP A 47 2.30 -7.19 -8.18
N LEU A 48 3.38 -7.77 -7.65
CA LEU A 48 4.54 -7.01 -7.18
C LEU A 48 5.35 -6.44 -8.35
N ASP A 49 5.47 -7.21 -9.43
CA ASP A 49 6.38 -6.94 -10.53
C ASP A 49 5.69 -6.06 -11.58
N THR A 50 4.45 -6.40 -11.95
CA THR A 50 3.69 -5.66 -12.97
C THR A 50 2.79 -4.57 -12.38
N GLY A 51 2.34 -4.75 -11.14
CA GLY A 51 1.38 -3.85 -10.51
C GLY A 51 -0.04 -4.00 -11.05
N GLU A 52 -0.30 -5.01 -11.86
CA GLU A 52 -1.62 -5.32 -12.38
C GLU A 52 -2.52 -5.87 -11.28
N PHE A 53 -3.81 -5.60 -11.40
CA PHE A 53 -4.81 -6.12 -10.47
C PHE A 53 -5.28 -7.49 -10.95
N HIS A 54 -5.20 -8.47 -10.06
CA HIS A 54 -5.78 -9.79 -10.25
C HIS A 54 -6.95 -9.97 -9.28
N PRO A 55 -8.15 -10.35 -9.76
CA PRO A 55 -9.31 -10.57 -8.90
C PRO A 55 -9.18 -11.83 -8.03
N GLU A 56 -8.29 -12.74 -8.40
CA GLU A 56 -8.03 -14.02 -7.74
C GLU A 56 -7.21 -13.80 -6.47
N GLU A 57 -7.57 -14.42 -5.35
CA GLU A 57 -6.71 -14.43 -4.16
C GLU A 57 -5.54 -15.40 -4.38
N ARG A 58 -4.34 -14.84 -4.56
CA ARG A 58 -3.06 -15.52 -4.71
C ARG A 58 -2.20 -15.27 -3.47
N ASP A 59 -1.24 -16.14 -3.19
CA ASP A 59 -0.30 -15.97 -2.06
C ASP A 59 0.50 -14.65 -2.12
N THR A 60 0.65 -14.07 -3.32
CA THR A 60 1.32 -12.77 -3.56
C THR A 60 0.34 -11.60 -3.73
N CYS A 61 -0.89 -11.68 -3.22
CA CYS A 61 -1.86 -10.60 -3.35
C CYS A 61 -1.51 -9.40 -2.45
N TYR A 62 -0.82 -8.41 -3.01
CA TYR A 62 -0.62 -7.12 -2.35
C TYR A 62 -1.93 -6.33 -2.37
N LYS A 63 -2.39 -5.84 -1.23
CA LYS A 63 -3.68 -5.12 -1.14
C LYS A 63 -3.54 -3.62 -1.41
N VAL A 64 -2.32 -3.09 -1.46
CA VAL A 64 -2.02 -1.69 -1.76
C VAL A 64 -0.94 -1.59 -2.80
N ARG A 65 -1.13 -0.64 -3.71
CA ARG A 65 -0.11 -0.21 -4.67
C ARG A 65 0.07 1.30 -4.57
N ILE A 66 1.31 1.74 -4.44
CA ILE A 66 1.70 3.15 -4.39
C ILE A 66 2.67 3.42 -5.54
N ARG A 67 2.34 4.35 -6.43
CA ARG A 67 3.27 4.85 -7.45
C ARG A 67 3.82 6.20 -7.01
N TYR A 68 5.14 6.32 -6.97
CA TYR A 68 5.83 7.50 -6.48
C TYR A 68 7.05 7.82 -7.34
N LYS A 69 7.40 9.11 -7.42
CA LYS A 69 8.59 9.59 -8.08
C LYS A 69 9.75 9.54 -7.10
N SER A 70 10.75 8.72 -7.41
CA SER A 70 11.97 8.59 -6.63
C SER A 70 12.83 9.83 -6.83
N PHE A 71 13.29 10.45 -5.74
CA PHE A 71 14.32 11.49 -5.79
C PHE A 71 15.69 10.89 -5.45
N PRO A 72 16.77 11.29 -6.14
CA PRO A 72 16.85 12.29 -7.21
C PRO A 72 16.61 11.75 -8.63
N SER A 73 16.42 10.44 -8.83
CA SER A 73 16.40 9.85 -10.18
C SER A 73 15.25 10.33 -11.06
N GLY A 74 14.17 10.86 -10.46
CA GLY A 74 12.97 11.30 -11.17
C GLY A 74 12.14 10.15 -11.74
N GLU A 75 12.55 8.91 -11.49
CA GLU A 75 11.87 7.72 -12.00
C GLU A 75 10.60 7.43 -11.21
N VAL A 76 9.56 7.00 -11.92
CA VAL A 76 8.34 6.52 -11.29
C VAL A 76 8.56 5.08 -10.84
N LYS A 77 8.56 4.87 -9.54
CA LYS A 77 8.65 3.57 -8.88
C LYS A 77 7.30 3.15 -8.33
N MET A 78 7.19 1.87 -8.07
CA MET A 78 6.01 1.25 -7.48
C MET A 78 6.38 0.56 -6.17
N LEU A 79 5.49 0.66 -5.19
CA LEU A 79 5.57 -0.05 -3.92
C LEU A 79 4.25 -0.79 -3.71
N CYS A 80 4.32 -2.12 -3.63
CA CYS A 80 3.19 -2.97 -3.28
C CYS A 80 3.29 -3.37 -1.81
N LEU A 81 2.19 -3.24 -1.07
CA LEU A 81 2.11 -3.59 0.36
C LEU A 81 1.00 -4.63 0.55
N ILE A 82 1.29 -5.64 1.36
CA ILE A 82 0.36 -6.72 1.65
C ILE A 82 -0.77 -6.16 2.51
N GLY A 83 -0.43 -5.39 3.55
CA GLY A 83 -1.39 -4.86 4.51
C GLY A 83 -2.18 -5.98 5.18
N VAL A 84 -1.80 -6.38 6.39
CA VAL A 84 -2.57 -7.42 7.10
C VAL A 84 -3.91 -6.81 7.50
N LYS A 85 -5.03 -7.34 6.96
CA LYS A 85 -6.39 -6.95 7.36
C LYS A 85 -6.46 -7.11 8.88
N ASN A 86 -6.88 -6.08 9.62
CA ASN A 86 -7.21 -6.29 11.03
C ASN A 86 -8.37 -7.28 11.06
N TYR A 87 -8.09 -8.55 11.33
CA TYR A 87 -9.11 -9.48 11.78
C TYR A 87 -9.60 -8.91 13.13
N GLN A 88 -10.69 -8.16 13.11
CA GLN A 88 -11.55 -8.15 14.28
C GLN A 88 -12.04 -9.60 14.39
N LYS A 89 -11.42 -10.35 15.30
CA LYS A 89 -12.06 -11.55 15.86
C LYS A 89 -13.42 -11.06 16.33
N ASN A 90 -14.48 -11.38 15.60
CA ASN A 90 -15.80 -11.48 16.19
C ASN A 90 -15.67 -12.61 17.21
N VAL A 91 -15.33 -12.24 18.44
CA VAL A 91 -15.52 -13.13 19.58
C VAL A 91 -17.02 -13.12 19.80
N SER A 92 -17.71 -14.09 19.19
CA SER A 92 -19.06 -14.45 19.58
C SER A 92 -18.99 -14.94 21.02
N TYR A 93 -19.65 -14.20 21.93
CA TYR A 93 -19.99 -14.67 23.27
C TYR A 93 -21.18 -15.62 23.20
#